data_AF-A0A024GRM1-F1
#
_entry.id   AF-A0A024GRM1-F1
#
_cell.length_a   1.000
_cell.length_b   1.000
_cell.length_c   1.000
_cell.angle_alpha   90.00
_cell.angle_beta   90.00
_cell.angle_gamma   90.00
#
_symmetry.space_group_name_H-M   'P 1'
#
loop_
_entity.id
_entity.type
_entity.pdbx_description
1 polymer ?
#
loop_
_entity_poly.entity_id
_entity_poly.type
_entity_poly.pdbx_seq_one_letter_code
_entity_poly.pdbx_strand_id
1 'polypeptide(L)'
;MDSSIIDNDNIRLLQDAEDVLLGTDRDALAHTISELWQLVLDVICTSLIVRIRAAALLRRAQDELHRHIILLTNTRHIRSVASTSIQVLTELNPHIDSESDLIHSWFLFVSSISLHLDRDMCKVFFSLTMYPRLLKLVIEQLRRSCNKVVASLMFCLALFHAHEKACQIEILLPLLNEVDGREYVGSALLHALNFCGRPCHKVYTPHLKYTIQLLTHILRDKKMASSLLFVNDMKILIEVLLRECVDMSWDEIGLVYYLSLLDPILQSEQFTATDKYRRDEILIMLQGFVHRASVNIEEALKGSNTVNDSVRKSILKLSHTALLKHIDILD
;
A
#
# COMPACT_ATOMS: atom_id res chain seq x y z
N MET A 1 -23.49 -27.95 -19.60
CA MET A 1 -22.45 -28.92 -19.22
C MET A 1 -21.65 -28.27 -18.11
N ASP A 2 -21.71 -28.88 -16.92
CA ASP A 2 -20.56 -29.04 -16.02
C ASP A 2 -19.81 -27.82 -15.46
N SER A 3 -20.49 -26.85 -14.83
CA SER A 3 -19.76 -25.86 -14.01
C SER A 3 -18.94 -26.54 -12.90
N SER A 4 -19.45 -27.66 -12.35
CA SER A 4 -18.75 -28.45 -11.33
C SER A 4 -17.54 -29.22 -11.87
N ILE A 5 -17.53 -29.66 -13.14
CA ILE A 5 -16.37 -30.38 -13.71
C ILE A 5 -15.30 -29.37 -14.15
N ILE A 6 -15.69 -28.24 -14.74
CA ILE A 6 -14.77 -27.15 -15.09
C ILE A 6 -14.06 -26.61 -13.84
N ASP A 7 -14.79 -26.42 -12.74
CA ASP A 7 -14.17 -26.02 -11.47
C ASP A 7 -13.24 -27.11 -10.91
N ASN A 8 -13.55 -28.40 -11.08
CA ASN A 8 -12.68 -29.49 -10.62
C ASN A 8 -11.35 -29.55 -11.37
N ASP A 9 -11.37 -29.38 -12.70
CA ASP A 9 -10.14 -29.36 -13.51
C ASP A 9 -9.30 -28.11 -13.21
N ASN A 10 -9.95 -26.96 -13.03
CA ASN A 10 -9.27 -25.74 -12.61
C ASN A 10 -8.67 -25.87 -11.20
N ILE A 11 -9.35 -26.55 -10.27
CA ILE A 11 -8.83 -26.81 -8.92
C ILE A 11 -7.59 -27.70 -8.98
N ARG A 12 -7.58 -28.73 -9.84
CA ARG A 12 -6.38 -29.56 -10.06
C ARG A 12 -5.22 -28.74 -10.62
N LEU A 13 -5.48 -27.91 -11.63
CA LEU A 13 -4.48 -27.00 -12.18
C LEU A 13 -3.88 -26.08 -11.10
N LEU A 14 -4.71 -25.55 -10.18
CA LEU A 14 -4.22 -24.74 -9.07
C LEU A 14 -3.32 -25.54 -8.10
N GLN A 15 -3.60 -26.82 -7.87
CA GLN A 15 -2.77 -27.68 -7.02
C GLN A 15 -1.42 -27.97 -7.71
N ASP A 16 -1.45 -28.35 -8.98
CA ASP A 16 -0.24 -28.59 -9.77
C ASP A 16 0.63 -27.32 -9.85
N ALA A 17 -0.01 -26.15 -9.98
CA ALA A 17 0.67 -24.87 -9.96
C ALA A 17 1.40 -24.60 -8.63
N GLU A 18 0.82 -24.98 -7.48
CA GLU A 18 1.50 -24.84 -6.19
C GLU A 18 2.79 -25.65 -6.12
N ASP A 19 2.78 -26.87 -6.65
CA ASP A 19 3.96 -27.74 -6.69
C ASP A 19 5.06 -27.16 -7.61
N VAL A 20 4.67 -26.65 -8.78
CA VAL A 20 5.62 -26.01 -9.71
C VAL A 20 6.23 -24.74 -9.11
N LEU A 21 5.45 -23.94 -8.38
CA LEU A 21 5.95 -22.72 -7.72
C LEU A 21 6.99 -23.00 -6.62
N LEU A 22 7.02 -24.22 -6.08
CA LEU A 22 8.03 -24.66 -5.11
C LEU A 22 9.26 -25.29 -5.78
N GLY A 23 9.17 -25.60 -7.08
CA GLY A 23 10.22 -26.23 -7.87
C GLY A 23 11.28 -25.26 -8.39
N THR A 24 12.27 -25.80 -9.11
CA THR A 24 13.36 -25.02 -9.73
C THR A 24 13.30 -24.99 -11.26
N ASP A 25 12.28 -25.62 -11.86
CA ASP A 25 12.10 -25.69 -13.32
C ASP A 25 11.51 -24.38 -13.85
N ARG A 26 12.30 -23.64 -14.63
CA ARG A 26 11.94 -22.32 -15.15
C ARG A 26 10.93 -22.39 -16.30
N ASP A 27 10.99 -23.43 -17.13
CA ASP A 27 10.10 -23.56 -18.28
C ASP A 27 8.71 -23.99 -17.80
N ALA A 28 8.65 -24.93 -16.85
CA ALA A 28 7.42 -25.28 -16.17
C ALA A 28 6.80 -24.06 -15.47
N LEU A 29 7.62 -23.26 -14.76
CA LEU A 29 7.16 -22.05 -14.09
C LEU A 29 6.56 -21.02 -15.07
N ALA A 30 7.23 -20.77 -16.19
CA ALA A 30 6.73 -19.82 -17.20
C ALA A 30 5.39 -20.29 -17.80
N HIS A 31 5.25 -21.59 -18.05
CA HIS A 31 4.01 -22.20 -18.49
C HIS A 31 2.89 -22.02 -17.46
N THR A 32 3.16 -22.38 -16.20
CA THR A 32 2.20 -22.23 -15.08
C THR A 32 1.77 -20.78 -14.91
N ILE A 33 2.68 -19.80 -15.00
CA ILE A 33 2.31 -18.37 -14.93
C ILE A 33 1.32 -18.00 -16.04
N SER A 34 1.53 -18.49 -17.26
CA SER A 34 0.63 -18.26 -18.38
C SER A 34 -0.75 -18.86 -18.14
N GLU A 35 -0.83 -20.09 -17.63
CA GLU A 35 -2.10 -20.76 -17.30
C GLU A 35 -2.86 -20.04 -16.19
N LEU A 36 -2.17 -19.63 -15.11
CA LEU A 36 -2.77 -18.87 -14.03
C LEU A 36 -3.33 -17.52 -14.53
N TRP A 37 -2.64 -16.85 -15.45
CA TRP A 37 -3.19 -15.65 -16.09
C TRP A 37 -4.44 -15.94 -16.90
N GLN A 38 -4.50 -17.05 -17.64
CA GLN A 38 -5.73 -17.41 -18.36
C GLN A 38 -6.92 -17.54 -17.40
N LEU A 39 -6.72 -18.21 -16.26
CA LEU A 39 -7.75 -18.31 -15.22
C LEU A 39 -8.18 -16.94 -14.70
N VAL A 40 -7.23 -16.08 -14.30
CA VAL A 40 -7.53 -14.73 -13.78
C VAL A 40 -8.31 -13.88 -14.78
N LEU A 41 -8.00 -14.01 -16.07
CA LEU A 41 -8.56 -13.18 -17.13
C LEU A 41 -9.92 -13.66 -17.65
N ASP A 42 -10.23 -14.94 -17.44
CA ASP A 42 -11.48 -15.55 -17.86
C ASP A 42 -12.62 -15.24 -16.89
N VAL A 43 -13.21 -14.07 -17.09
CA VAL A 43 -14.37 -13.60 -16.31
C VAL A 43 -15.69 -14.30 -16.66
N ILE A 44 -15.70 -15.21 -17.64
CA ILE A 44 -16.91 -15.86 -18.17
C ILE A 44 -17.01 -17.29 -17.66
N CYS A 45 -15.98 -18.11 -17.89
CA CYS A 45 -16.05 -19.55 -17.63
C CYS A 45 -15.39 -19.95 -16.30
N THR A 46 -14.61 -19.07 -15.68
CA THR A 46 -13.89 -19.36 -14.43
C THR A 46 -14.58 -18.73 -13.22
N SER A 47 -14.88 -19.56 -12.22
CA SER A 47 -15.50 -19.12 -10.97
C SER A 47 -14.65 -18.07 -10.25
N LEU A 48 -15.31 -17.20 -9.47
CA LEU A 48 -14.64 -16.10 -8.76
C LEU A 48 -13.55 -16.62 -7.80
N ILE A 49 -13.82 -17.71 -7.09
CA ILE A 49 -12.87 -18.32 -6.15
C ILE A 49 -11.62 -18.81 -6.87
N VAL A 50 -11.77 -19.48 -8.02
CA VAL A 50 -10.64 -19.96 -8.82
C VAL A 50 -9.80 -18.78 -9.33
N ARG A 51 -10.45 -17.71 -9.82
CA ARG A 51 -9.75 -16.47 -10.23
C ARG A 51 -8.93 -15.86 -9.10
N ILE A 52 -9.50 -15.77 -7.90
CA ILE A 52 -8.81 -15.21 -6.73
C ILE A 52 -7.63 -16.09 -6.30
N ARG A 53 -7.81 -17.42 -6.30
CA ARG A 53 -6.72 -18.35 -5.97
C ARG A 53 -5.60 -18.30 -7.01
N ALA A 54 -5.91 -18.26 -8.29
CA ALA A 54 -4.92 -18.09 -9.35
C ALA A 54 -4.14 -16.79 -9.19
N ALA A 55 -4.83 -15.69 -8.89
CA ALA A 55 -4.21 -14.39 -8.58
C ALA A 55 -3.29 -14.45 -7.34
N ALA A 56 -3.68 -15.18 -6.29
CA ALA A 56 -2.86 -15.37 -5.11
C ALA A 56 -1.57 -16.15 -5.43
N LEU A 57 -1.64 -17.17 -6.29
CA LEU A 57 -0.48 -17.92 -6.77
C LEU A 57 0.43 -17.06 -7.66
N LEU A 58 -0.13 -16.28 -8.58
CA LEU A 58 0.65 -15.31 -9.37
C LEU A 58 1.39 -14.31 -8.48
N ARG A 59 0.73 -13.80 -7.42
CA ARG A 59 1.39 -12.90 -6.47
C ARG A 59 2.56 -13.59 -5.76
N ARG A 60 2.42 -14.86 -5.36
CA ARG A 60 3.51 -15.64 -4.75
C ARG A 60 4.66 -15.87 -5.71
N ALA A 61 4.37 -16.04 -7.00
CA ALA A 61 5.37 -16.21 -8.05
C ALA A 61 6.15 -14.91 -8.38
N GLN A 62 5.67 -13.75 -7.91
CA GLN A 62 6.18 -12.42 -8.23
C GLN A 62 7.49 -12.05 -7.48
N ASP A 63 8.40 -13.01 -7.34
CA ASP A 63 9.77 -12.78 -6.90
C ASP A 63 10.57 -11.99 -7.95
N GLU A 64 11.68 -11.36 -7.53
CA GLU A 64 12.49 -10.44 -8.35
C GLU A 64 12.83 -10.97 -9.76
N LEU A 65 12.98 -12.28 -9.91
CA LEU A 65 13.33 -12.95 -11.16
C LEU A 65 12.18 -13.03 -12.17
N HIS A 66 10.91 -13.05 -11.74
CA HIS A 66 9.75 -13.32 -12.59
C HIS A 66 8.78 -12.14 -12.70
N ARG A 67 9.11 -10.99 -12.06
CA ARG A 67 8.27 -9.78 -12.06
C ARG A 67 7.87 -9.31 -13.45
N HIS A 68 8.72 -9.49 -14.46
CA HIS A 68 8.47 -9.03 -15.82
C HIS A 68 7.36 -9.82 -16.55
N ILE A 69 7.06 -11.03 -16.10
CA ILE A 69 6.07 -11.92 -16.71
C ILE A 69 4.67 -11.64 -16.13
N ILE A 70 4.61 -11.15 -14.89
CA ILE A 70 3.37 -10.89 -14.16
C ILE A 70 3.07 -9.39 -14.20
N LEU A 71 2.78 -8.90 -15.41
CA LEU A 71 2.49 -7.49 -15.68
C LEU A 71 1.14 -7.32 -16.37
N LEU A 72 0.49 -6.20 -16.06
CA LEU A 72 -0.66 -5.71 -16.81
C LEU A 72 -0.17 -5.06 -18.10
N THR A 73 0.05 -5.88 -19.12
CA THR A 73 0.66 -5.45 -20.41
C THR A 73 -0.35 -5.07 -21.48
N ASN A 74 -1.64 -5.41 -21.31
CA ASN A 74 -2.66 -5.04 -22.29
C ASN A 74 -3.98 -4.60 -21.63
N THR A 75 -4.81 -3.95 -22.46
CA THR A 75 -6.13 -3.44 -22.09
C THR A 75 -7.12 -4.51 -21.65
N ARG A 76 -7.08 -5.73 -22.22
CA ARG A 76 -7.91 -6.86 -21.79
C ARG A 76 -7.58 -7.25 -20.35
N HIS A 77 -6.31 -7.27 -19.96
CA HIS A 77 -5.90 -7.63 -18.60
C HIS A 77 -6.45 -6.62 -17.60
N ILE A 78 -6.26 -5.34 -17.90
CA ILE A 78 -6.77 -4.23 -17.09
C ILE A 78 -8.29 -4.32 -16.91
N ARG A 79 -9.03 -4.57 -17.99
CA ARG A 79 -10.50 -4.71 -17.94
C ARG A 79 -10.93 -5.92 -17.11
N SER A 80 -10.32 -7.09 -17.31
CA SER A 80 -10.65 -8.29 -16.54
C SER A 80 -10.35 -8.12 -15.05
N VAL A 81 -9.21 -7.51 -14.70
CA VAL A 81 -8.85 -7.24 -13.30
C VAL A 81 -9.78 -6.20 -12.67
N ALA A 82 -10.09 -5.10 -13.37
CA ALA A 82 -11.02 -4.09 -12.86
C ALA A 82 -12.44 -4.68 -12.69
N SER A 83 -12.92 -5.48 -13.64
CA SER A 83 -14.21 -6.17 -13.56
C SER A 83 -14.27 -7.16 -12.41
N THR A 84 -13.25 -7.99 -12.26
CA THR A 84 -13.17 -8.96 -11.16
C THR A 84 -13.06 -8.22 -9.81
N SER A 85 -12.36 -7.10 -9.73
CA SER A 85 -12.27 -6.30 -8.50
C SER A 85 -13.63 -5.74 -8.06
N ILE A 86 -14.44 -5.28 -9.02
CA ILE A 86 -15.82 -4.87 -8.72
C ILE A 86 -16.62 -6.09 -8.22
N GLN A 87 -16.51 -7.23 -8.91
CA GLN A 87 -17.22 -8.45 -8.53
C GLN A 87 -16.86 -8.90 -7.10
N VAL A 88 -15.58 -8.91 -6.75
CA VAL A 88 -15.08 -9.22 -5.39
C VAL A 88 -15.72 -8.33 -4.35
N LEU A 89 -15.82 -7.01 -4.59
CA LEU A 89 -16.40 -6.06 -3.64
C LEU A 89 -17.92 -6.13 -3.54
N THR A 90 -18.61 -6.71 -4.55
CA THR A 90 -20.08 -6.78 -4.58
C THR A 90 -20.64 -8.14 -4.17
N GLU A 91 -19.90 -9.22 -4.43
CA GLU A 91 -20.40 -10.59 -4.21
C GLU A 91 -19.86 -11.22 -2.92
N LEU A 92 -18.67 -10.81 -2.44
CA LEU A 92 -18.08 -11.35 -1.22
C LEU A 92 -18.42 -10.48 0.00
N ASN A 93 -18.63 -11.14 1.13
CA ASN A 93 -18.94 -10.53 2.40
C ASN A 93 -17.68 -10.46 3.29
N PRO A 94 -17.19 -9.25 3.62
CA PRO A 94 -15.99 -9.09 4.44
C PRO A 94 -16.17 -9.54 5.91
N HIS A 95 -17.40 -9.84 6.35
CA HIS A 95 -17.69 -10.36 7.69
C HIS A 95 -17.59 -11.89 7.78
N ILE A 96 -17.47 -12.60 6.65
CA ILE A 96 -17.26 -14.04 6.62
C ILE A 96 -15.76 -14.28 6.49
N ASP A 97 -15.14 -14.98 7.45
CA ASP A 97 -13.68 -15.13 7.51
C ASP A 97 -13.08 -15.66 6.20
N SER A 98 -13.66 -16.74 5.64
CA SER A 98 -13.20 -17.34 4.39
C SER A 98 -13.31 -16.39 3.19
N GLU A 99 -14.35 -15.55 3.14
CA GLU A 99 -14.53 -14.58 2.07
C GLU A 99 -13.65 -13.34 2.26
N SER A 100 -13.43 -12.93 3.50
CA SER A 100 -12.49 -11.86 3.84
C SER A 100 -11.05 -12.21 3.43
N ASP A 101 -10.65 -13.49 3.53
CA ASP A 101 -9.37 -13.97 3.03
C ASP A 101 -9.26 -13.88 1.51
N LEU A 102 -10.36 -14.14 0.80
CA LEU A 102 -10.43 -14.00 -0.66
C LEU A 102 -10.35 -12.54 -1.09
N ILE A 103 -11.10 -11.63 -0.43
CA ILE A 103 -11.03 -10.19 -0.70
C ILE A 103 -9.59 -9.69 -0.45
N HIS A 104 -9.01 -10.04 0.70
CA HIS A 104 -7.65 -9.65 1.05
C HIS A 104 -6.63 -10.14 0.02
N SER A 105 -6.72 -11.42 -0.37
CA SER A 105 -5.81 -12.03 -1.35
C SER A 105 -5.91 -11.35 -2.71
N TRP A 106 -7.13 -11.04 -3.17
CA TRP A 106 -7.36 -10.35 -4.42
C TRP A 106 -6.77 -8.94 -4.42
N PHE A 107 -7.06 -8.13 -3.40
CA PHE A 107 -6.58 -6.75 -3.36
C PHE A 107 -5.07 -6.65 -3.07
N LEU A 108 -4.48 -7.62 -2.37
CA LEU A 108 -3.03 -7.74 -2.33
C LEU A 108 -2.46 -8.01 -3.72
N PHE A 109 -3.04 -8.93 -4.51
CA PHE A 109 -2.61 -9.15 -5.89
C PHE A 109 -2.74 -7.88 -6.74
N VAL A 110 -3.89 -7.20 -6.69
CA VAL A 110 -4.11 -5.93 -7.42
C VAL A 110 -3.06 -4.90 -7.04
N SER A 111 -2.80 -4.71 -5.74
CA SER A 111 -1.75 -3.77 -5.29
C SER A 111 -0.36 -4.16 -5.83
N SER A 112 -0.03 -5.46 -5.84
CA SER A 112 1.27 -5.96 -6.30
C SER A 112 1.49 -5.78 -7.81
N ILE A 113 0.48 -6.03 -8.64
CA ILE A 113 0.59 -5.78 -10.08
C ILE A 113 0.54 -4.29 -10.41
N SER A 114 -0.19 -3.49 -9.61
CA SER A 114 -0.24 -2.03 -9.76
C SER A 114 1.11 -1.37 -9.45
N LEU A 115 1.93 -1.92 -8.56
CA LEU A 115 3.29 -1.40 -8.30
C LEU A 115 4.16 -1.34 -9.56
N HIS A 116 3.90 -2.21 -10.51
CA HIS A 116 4.67 -2.36 -11.75
C HIS A 116 3.88 -1.98 -12.99
N LEU A 117 2.77 -1.28 -12.83
CA LEU A 117 1.95 -0.83 -13.94
C LEU A 117 2.73 0.22 -14.76
N ASP A 118 2.93 -0.07 -16.03
CA ASP A 118 3.54 0.88 -16.97
C ASP A 118 2.66 2.14 -17.12
N ARG A 119 3.28 3.29 -17.39
CA ARG A 119 2.60 4.58 -17.49
C ARG A 119 1.47 4.59 -18.54
N ASP A 120 1.63 3.91 -19.67
CA ASP A 120 0.60 3.85 -20.69
C ASP A 120 -0.57 2.98 -20.24
N MET A 121 -0.27 1.88 -19.55
CA MET A 121 -1.27 1.00 -18.96
C MET A 121 -1.99 1.64 -17.78
N CYS A 122 -1.32 2.51 -17.01
CA CYS A 122 -1.95 3.37 -16.01
C CYS A 122 -3.03 4.25 -16.65
N LYS A 123 -2.72 4.96 -17.75
CA LYS A 123 -3.72 5.78 -18.44
C LYS A 123 -4.92 4.96 -18.93
N VAL A 124 -4.67 3.75 -19.45
CA VAL A 124 -5.75 2.84 -19.84
C VAL A 124 -6.60 2.45 -18.63
N PHE A 125 -6.00 2.09 -17.50
CA PHE A 125 -6.73 1.72 -16.29
C PHE A 125 -7.61 2.85 -15.76
N PHE A 126 -7.06 4.05 -15.62
CA PHE A 126 -7.79 5.20 -15.07
C PHE A 126 -8.80 5.83 -16.04
N SER A 127 -8.68 5.55 -17.34
CA SER A 127 -9.68 5.96 -18.35
C SER A 127 -10.83 4.97 -18.48
N LEU A 128 -10.80 3.82 -17.81
CA LEU A 128 -11.93 2.90 -17.81
C LEU A 128 -13.15 3.57 -17.16
N THR A 129 -14.30 3.47 -17.82
CA THR A 129 -15.58 3.97 -17.29
C THR A 129 -15.96 3.35 -15.95
N MET A 130 -15.45 2.16 -15.65
CA MET A 130 -15.68 1.46 -14.39
C MET A 130 -14.77 1.90 -13.24
N TYR A 131 -13.72 2.67 -13.50
CA TYR A 131 -12.74 3.05 -12.49
C TYR A 131 -13.33 3.88 -11.33
N PRO A 132 -14.14 4.94 -11.58
CA PRO A 132 -14.80 5.67 -10.50
C PRO A 132 -15.73 4.79 -9.66
N ARG A 133 -16.43 3.84 -10.29
CA ARG A 133 -17.26 2.86 -9.58
C ARG A 133 -16.43 1.94 -8.70
N LEU A 134 -15.29 1.45 -9.21
CA LEU A 134 -14.36 0.65 -8.42
C LEU A 134 -13.87 1.42 -7.20
N LEU A 135 -13.43 2.66 -7.36
CA LEU A 135 -13.00 3.50 -6.24
C LEU A 135 -14.09 3.68 -5.19
N LYS A 136 -15.32 4.00 -5.63
CA LYS A 136 -16.46 4.16 -4.73
C LYS A 136 -16.70 2.91 -3.89
N LEU A 137 -16.72 1.74 -4.53
CA LEU A 137 -16.89 0.46 -3.82
C LEU A 137 -15.74 0.17 -2.85
N VAL A 138 -14.50 0.47 -3.24
CA VAL A 138 -13.34 0.30 -2.34
C VAL A 138 -13.49 1.16 -1.09
N ILE A 139 -13.88 2.43 -1.24
CA ILE A 139 -14.09 3.36 -0.11
C ILE A 139 -15.24 2.90 0.78
N GLU A 140 -16.38 2.55 0.20
CA GLU A 140 -17.56 2.08 0.93
C GLU A 140 -17.26 0.82 1.76
N GLN A 141 -16.42 -0.09 1.23
CA GLN A 141 -16.05 -1.33 1.90
C GLN A 141 -15.12 -1.12 3.11
N LEU A 142 -14.44 0.02 3.23
CA LEU A 142 -13.61 0.32 4.40
C LEU A 142 -14.42 0.31 5.71
N ARG A 143 -15.70 0.69 5.66
CA ARG A 143 -16.60 0.73 6.82
C ARG A 143 -16.89 -0.63 7.44
N ARG A 144 -16.93 -1.69 6.61
CA ARG A 144 -17.49 -3.00 6.98
C ARG A 144 -16.44 -4.11 7.01
N SER A 145 -15.18 -3.75 6.92
CA SER A 145 -14.10 -4.71 6.70
C SER A 145 -13.29 -5.01 7.95
N CYS A 146 -12.79 -6.24 8.05
CA CYS A 146 -11.79 -6.59 9.05
C CYS A 146 -10.41 -5.99 8.70
N ASN A 147 -9.51 -5.91 9.69
CA ASN A 147 -8.23 -5.19 9.58
C ASN A 147 -7.39 -5.59 8.35
N LYS A 148 -7.32 -6.88 8.02
CA LYS A 148 -6.54 -7.39 6.87
C LYS A 148 -7.10 -6.88 5.53
N VAL A 149 -8.43 -6.87 5.38
CA VAL A 149 -9.10 -6.37 4.18
C VAL A 149 -8.89 -4.86 4.07
N VAL A 150 -9.10 -4.12 5.17
CA VAL A 150 -8.86 -2.68 5.24
C VAL A 150 -7.46 -2.32 4.76
N ALA A 151 -6.42 -3.00 5.25
CA ALA A 151 -5.04 -2.75 4.83
C ALA A 151 -4.84 -2.97 3.31
N SER A 152 -5.32 -4.09 2.77
CA SER A 152 -5.19 -4.39 1.33
C SER A 152 -5.95 -3.42 0.43
N LEU A 153 -7.15 -2.99 0.83
CA LEU A 153 -7.92 -1.98 0.11
C LEU A 153 -7.20 -0.62 0.14
N MET A 154 -6.62 -0.27 1.30
CA MET A 154 -5.91 0.97 1.48
C MET A 154 -4.63 1.04 0.65
N PHE A 155 -3.91 -0.07 0.53
CA PHE A 155 -2.77 -0.21 -0.37
C PHE A 155 -3.14 0.07 -1.83
N CYS A 156 -4.28 -0.44 -2.30
CA CYS A 156 -4.76 -0.15 -3.64
C CYS A 156 -5.08 1.33 -3.82
N LEU A 157 -5.82 1.95 -2.90
CA LEU A 157 -6.15 3.38 -2.98
C LEU A 157 -4.88 4.26 -2.98
N ALA A 158 -3.89 3.94 -2.15
CA ALA A 158 -2.62 4.66 -2.09
C ALA A 158 -1.83 4.55 -3.41
N LEU A 159 -1.82 3.37 -4.03
CA LEU A 159 -1.19 3.16 -5.33
C LEU A 159 -1.94 3.86 -6.46
N PHE A 160 -3.27 3.75 -6.48
CA PHE A 160 -4.11 4.40 -7.47
C PHE A 160 -3.94 5.91 -7.43
N HIS A 161 -3.91 6.51 -6.25
CA HIS A 161 -3.59 7.93 -6.05
C HIS A 161 -2.24 8.34 -6.65
N ALA A 162 -1.19 7.56 -6.36
CA ALA A 162 0.14 7.88 -6.85
C ALA A 162 0.23 7.81 -8.38
N HIS A 163 -0.44 6.82 -8.98
CA HIS A 163 -0.50 6.67 -10.42
C HIS A 163 -1.40 7.70 -11.10
N GLU A 164 -2.54 8.04 -10.50
CA GLU A 164 -3.39 9.16 -10.90
C GLU A 164 -2.53 10.43 -11.05
N LYS A 165 -1.77 10.79 -9.99
CA LYS A 165 -0.86 11.93 -10.02
C LYS A 165 0.21 11.82 -11.12
N ALA A 166 0.82 10.65 -11.32
CA ALA A 166 1.83 10.43 -12.36
C ALA A 166 1.23 10.55 -13.79
N CYS A 167 -0.05 10.22 -13.94
CA CYS A 167 -0.81 10.33 -15.17
C CYS A 167 -1.51 11.68 -15.35
N GLN A 168 -1.39 12.61 -14.38
CA GLN A 168 -2.11 13.89 -14.37
C GLN A 168 -3.65 13.72 -14.43
N ILE A 169 -4.14 12.66 -13.80
CA ILE A 169 -5.56 12.38 -13.60
C ILE A 169 -5.84 12.53 -12.11
N GLU A 170 -6.96 13.15 -11.74
CA GLU A 170 -7.34 13.30 -10.33
C GLU A 170 -8.81 12.89 -10.17
N ILE A 171 -9.03 11.69 -9.63
CA ILE A 171 -10.37 11.14 -9.42
C ILE A 171 -10.55 10.78 -7.95
N LEU A 172 -9.56 10.16 -7.30
CA LEU A 172 -9.69 9.73 -5.91
C LEU A 172 -9.98 10.88 -4.95
N LEU A 173 -9.14 11.92 -4.94
CA LEU A 173 -9.26 13.02 -3.98
C LEU A 173 -10.58 13.79 -4.12
N PRO A 174 -11.06 14.15 -5.33
CA PRO A 174 -12.40 14.70 -5.50
C PRO A 174 -13.50 13.75 -4.99
N LEU A 175 -13.41 12.46 -5.33
CA LEU A 175 -14.42 11.45 -4.99
C LEU A 175 -14.57 11.26 -3.47
N LEU A 176 -13.48 11.40 -2.70
CA LEU A 176 -13.54 11.37 -1.24
C LEU A 176 -14.48 12.43 -0.65
N ASN A 177 -14.77 13.53 -1.36
CA ASN A 177 -15.73 14.55 -0.90
C ASN A 177 -17.20 14.16 -1.14
N GLU A 178 -17.48 13.10 -1.88
CA GLU A 178 -18.82 12.76 -2.36
C GLU A 178 -19.29 11.36 -1.95
N VAL A 179 -18.38 10.50 -1.50
CA VAL A 179 -18.66 9.09 -1.21
C VAL A 179 -18.90 8.83 0.28
N ASP A 180 -19.92 8.02 0.55
CA ASP A 180 -20.21 7.47 1.88
C ASP A 180 -19.09 6.52 2.33
N GLY A 181 -18.72 6.58 3.62
CA GLY A 181 -17.63 5.77 4.16
C GLY A 181 -16.25 6.43 4.08
N ARG A 182 -16.17 7.65 3.54
CA ARG A 182 -14.93 8.46 3.58
C ARG A 182 -14.39 8.66 5.00
N GLU A 183 -15.25 8.71 6.00
CA GLU A 183 -14.87 8.93 7.40
C GLU A 183 -14.00 7.79 7.96
N TYR A 184 -14.01 6.61 7.31
CA TYR A 184 -13.15 5.49 7.68
C TYR A 184 -11.77 5.55 7.02
N VAL A 185 -11.55 6.43 6.03
CA VAL A 185 -10.28 6.51 5.28
C VAL A 185 -9.11 6.88 6.19
N GLY A 186 -9.30 7.81 7.13
CA GLY A 186 -8.27 8.14 8.12
C GLY A 186 -7.85 6.93 8.93
N SER A 187 -8.82 6.25 9.56
CA SER A 187 -8.57 5.02 10.33
C SER A 187 -7.95 3.91 9.47
N ALA A 188 -8.38 3.76 8.22
CA ALA A 188 -7.86 2.77 7.29
C ALA A 188 -6.40 3.02 6.91
N LEU A 189 -5.99 4.29 6.75
CA LEU A 189 -4.59 4.66 6.57
C LEU A 189 -3.75 4.25 7.78
N LEU A 190 -4.24 4.48 8.99
CA LEU A 190 -3.54 4.07 10.21
C LEU A 190 -3.41 2.54 10.32
N HIS A 191 -4.47 1.81 9.94
CA HIS A 191 -4.41 0.35 9.87
C HIS A 191 -3.38 -0.14 8.85
N ALA A 192 -3.31 0.48 7.67
CA ALA A 192 -2.32 0.14 6.65
C ALA A 192 -0.89 0.44 7.08
N LEU A 193 -0.66 1.59 7.75
CA LEU A 193 0.65 1.90 8.35
C LEU A 193 1.03 0.89 9.42
N ASN A 194 0.10 0.54 10.32
CA ASN A 194 0.35 -0.44 11.36
C ASN A 194 0.57 -1.85 10.79
N PHE A 195 -0.10 -2.20 9.69
CA PHE A 195 0.13 -3.46 8.95
C PHE A 195 1.52 -3.52 8.32
N CYS A 196 2.01 -2.38 7.81
CA CYS A 196 3.39 -2.21 7.36
C CYS A 196 4.38 -2.03 8.53
N GLY A 197 3.92 -2.01 9.78
CA GLY A 197 4.76 -1.83 10.96
C GLY A 197 5.68 -3.02 11.22
N ARG A 198 6.55 -2.90 12.22
CA ARG A 198 7.60 -3.89 12.45
C ARG A 198 7.12 -5.27 12.98
N PRO A 199 7.71 -6.38 12.48
CA PRO A 199 8.69 -6.43 11.40
C PRO A 199 8.03 -6.22 10.02
N CYS A 200 8.40 -5.14 9.32
CA CYS A 200 7.88 -4.86 7.98
C CYS A 200 8.56 -5.81 7.01
N HIS A 201 7.80 -6.75 6.47
CA HIS A 201 8.33 -7.62 5.42
C HIS A 201 8.76 -6.75 4.23
N LYS A 202 9.96 -6.95 3.66
CA LYS A 202 10.52 -6.11 2.57
C LYS A 202 9.57 -5.93 1.38
N VAL A 203 8.68 -6.90 1.17
CA VAL A 203 7.63 -6.88 0.15
C VAL A 203 6.64 -5.73 0.32
N TYR A 204 6.40 -5.26 1.56
CA TYR A 204 5.47 -4.17 1.87
C TYR A 204 6.14 -2.79 1.94
N THR A 205 7.46 -2.69 1.83
CA THR A 205 8.17 -1.41 1.77
C THR A 205 7.62 -0.47 0.67
N PRO A 206 7.30 -0.94 -0.56
CA PRO A 206 6.66 -0.09 -1.55
C PRO A 206 5.25 0.36 -1.12
N HIS A 207 4.45 -0.52 -0.52
CA HIS A 207 3.11 -0.18 -0.02
C HIS A 207 3.16 0.86 1.08
N LEU A 208 4.12 0.77 2.00
CA LEU A 208 4.40 1.78 3.02
C LEU A 208 4.66 3.15 2.38
N LYS A 209 5.55 3.20 1.38
CA LYS A 209 5.88 4.43 0.64
C LYS A 209 4.62 5.11 0.10
N TYR A 210 3.78 4.38 -0.63
CA TYR A 210 2.59 4.97 -1.24
C TYR A 210 1.51 5.34 -0.22
N THR A 211 1.37 4.54 0.85
CA THR A 211 0.45 4.86 1.96
C THR A 211 0.85 6.18 2.63
N ILE A 212 2.15 6.36 2.90
CA ILE A 212 2.70 7.61 3.44
C ILE A 212 2.53 8.78 2.48
N GLN A 213 2.68 8.57 1.17
CA GLN A 213 2.43 9.61 0.17
C GLN A 213 0.97 10.07 0.14
N LEU A 214 0.02 9.14 0.19
CA LEU A 214 -1.41 9.48 0.26
C LEU A 214 -1.73 10.24 1.55
N LEU A 215 -1.27 9.74 2.70
CA LEU A 215 -1.47 10.43 3.99
C LEU A 215 -0.84 11.82 4.00
N THR A 216 0.36 11.98 3.44
CA THR A 216 1.02 13.29 3.31
C THR A 216 0.19 14.26 2.48
N HIS A 217 -0.40 13.81 1.38
CA HIS A 217 -1.28 14.67 0.56
C HIS A 217 -2.55 15.07 1.32
N ILE A 218 -3.16 14.15 2.07
CA ILE A 218 -4.32 14.43 2.91
C ILE A 218 -3.96 15.47 3.99
N LEU A 219 -2.85 15.28 4.71
CA LEU A 219 -2.42 16.18 5.79
C LEU A 219 -2.09 17.60 5.30
N ARG A 220 -1.60 17.73 4.06
CA ARG A 220 -1.28 19.04 3.47
C ARG A 220 -2.51 19.83 3.06
N ASP A 221 -3.61 19.17 2.78
CA ASP A 221 -4.90 19.82 2.53
C ASP A 221 -5.67 19.93 3.85
N LYS A 222 -5.73 21.13 4.43
CA LYS A 222 -6.40 21.38 5.72
C LYS A 222 -7.86 20.93 5.74
N LYS A 223 -8.60 21.12 4.64
CA LYS A 223 -10.02 20.74 4.55
C LYS A 223 -10.16 19.22 4.48
N MET A 224 -9.27 18.56 3.75
CA MET A 224 -9.26 17.11 3.67
C MET A 224 -8.82 16.46 4.99
N ALA A 225 -7.74 16.96 5.60
CA ALA A 225 -7.27 16.50 6.91
C ALA A 225 -8.36 16.59 7.97
N SER A 226 -9.06 17.74 8.06
CA SER A 226 -10.14 17.93 9.04
C SER A 226 -11.40 17.12 8.80
N SER A 227 -11.62 16.64 7.58
CA SER A 227 -12.77 15.78 7.26
C SER A 227 -12.47 14.29 7.38
N LEU A 228 -11.20 13.89 7.27
CA LEU A 228 -10.81 12.48 7.22
C LEU A 228 -10.03 12.00 8.45
N LEU A 229 -9.39 12.90 9.21
CA LEU A 229 -8.56 12.56 10.37
C LEU A 229 -9.10 13.26 11.62
N PHE A 230 -9.61 12.47 12.56
CA PHE A 230 -10.05 12.97 13.85
C PHE A 230 -8.85 13.22 14.79
N VAL A 231 -9.09 13.98 15.85
CA VAL A 231 -8.06 14.29 16.88
C VAL A 231 -7.46 13.01 17.47
N ASN A 232 -8.27 11.96 17.69
CA ASN A 232 -7.78 10.67 18.18
C ASN A 232 -6.94 9.92 17.14
N ASP A 233 -7.30 10.00 15.85
CA ASP A 233 -6.49 9.41 14.77
C ASP A 233 -5.10 10.05 14.72
N MET A 234 -5.01 11.36 14.97
CA MET A 234 -3.73 12.05 15.04
C MET A 234 -2.85 11.55 16.20
N LYS A 235 -3.43 11.28 17.37
CA LYS A 235 -2.69 10.69 18.50
C LYS A 235 -2.14 9.31 18.16
N ILE A 236 -2.96 8.47 17.53
CA ILE A 236 -2.55 7.13 17.07
C ILE A 236 -1.45 7.23 16.00
N LEU A 237 -1.57 8.18 15.06
CA LEU A 237 -0.54 8.42 14.05
C LEU A 237 0.81 8.78 14.68
N ILE A 238 0.80 9.63 15.70
CA ILE A 238 2.01 10.01 16.44
C ILE A 238 2.59 8.82 17.20
N GLU A 239 1.76 7.98 17.80
CA GLU A 239 2.22 6.75 18.47
C GLU A 239 2.85 5.76 17.51
N VAL A 240 2.24 5.53 16.34
CA VAL A 240 2.82 4.71 15.28
C VAL A 240 4.14 5.32 14.82
N LEU A 241 4.18 6.62 14.55
CA LEU A 241 5.40 7.29 14.08
C LEU A 241 6.54 7.16 15.09
N LEU A 242 6.28 7.42 16.37
CA LEU A 242 7.30 7.32 17.43
C LEU A 242 7.79 5.88 17.58
N ARG A 243 6.86 4.91 17.64
CA ARG A 243 7.21 3.48 17.74
C ARG A 243 8.11 3.05 16.59
N GLU A 244 7.67 3.30 15.35
CA GLU A 244 8.41 2.86 14.18
C GLU A 244 9.75 3.60 14.04
N CYS A 245 9.81 4.90 14.36
CA CYS A 245 11.07 5.64 14.30
C CYS A 245 12.10 5.18 15.35
N VAL A 246 11.66 4.85 16.57
CA VAL A 246 12.57 4.38 17.64
C VAL A 246 13.04 2.95 17.37
N ASP A 247 12.15 2.09 16.89
CA ASP A 247 12.45 0.69 16.70
C ASP A 247 13.23 0.43 15.39
N MET A 248 13.13 1.31 14.39
CA MET A 248 13.78 1.13 13.09
C MET A 248 15.30 1.27 13.10
N SER A 249 15.95 0.40 12.32
CA SER A 249 17.40 0.45 12.08
C SER A 249 17.76 1.69 11.27
N TRP A 250 18.94 2.25 11.54
CA TRP A 250 19.34 3.57 11.03
C TRP A 250 19.74 3.60 9.53
N ASP A 251 19.58 2.48 8.82
CA ASP A 251 19.83 2.30 7.40
C ASP A 251 18.61 1.78 6.63
N GLU A 252 17.45 1.69 7.29
CA GLU A 252 16.22 1.25 6.66
C GLU A 252 15.49 2.39 5.94
N ILE A 253 15.12 2.15 4.68
CA ILE A 253 14.37 3.11 3.88
C ILE A 253 12.98 3.42 4.49
N GLY A 254 12.40 2.49 5.25
CA GLY A 254 11.13 2.71 5.96
C GLY A 254 11.20 3.90 6.93
N LEU A 255 12.34 4.09 7.60
CA LEU A 255 12.56 5.21 8.51
C LEU A 255 12.51 6.55 7.79
N VAL A 256 13.04 6.63 6.56
CA VAL A 256 12.93 7.83 5.70
C VAL A 256 11.47 8.16 5.43
N TYR A 257 10.64 7.15 5.15
CA TYR A 257 9.22 7.37 4.90
C TYR A 257 8.50 7.88 6.15
N TYR A 258 8.69 7.25 7.31
CA TYR A 258 8.06 7.72 8.55
C TYR A 258 8.50 9.14 8.94
N LEU A 259 9.79 9.45 8.84
CA LEU A 259 10.30 10.80 9.10
C LEU A 259 9.72 11.84 8.13
N SER A 260 9.35 11.46 6.91
CA SER A 260 8.71 12.38 5.96
C SER A 260 7.30 12.82 6.38
N LEU A 261 6.64 12.10 7.30
CA LEU A 261 5.35 12.49 7.87
C LEU A 261 5.46 13.56 8.97
N LEU A 262 6.63 13.76 9.58
CA LEU A 262 6.78 14.70 10.68
C LEU A 262 6.38 16.12 10.28
N ASP A 263 6.88 16.59 9.14
CA ASP A 263 6.58 17.94 8.66
C ASP A 263 5.07 18.19 8.49
N PRO A 264 4.32 17.38 7.70
CA PRO A 264 2.88 17.60 7.56
C PRO A 264 2.10 17.36 8.87
N ILE A 265 2.54 16.46 9.76
CA ILE A 265 1.88 16.26 11.07
C ILE A 265 2.03 17.51 11.94
N LEU A 266 3.25 18.01 12.11
CA LEU A 266 3.53 19.16 12.99
C LEU A 266 2.88 20.45 12.47
N GLN A 267 2.64 20.55 11.16
CA GLN A 267 1.90 21.66 10.54
C GLN A 267 0.37 21.50 10.58
N SER A 268 -0.14 20.33 10.99
CA SER A 268 -1.58 20.06 10.96
C SER A 268 -2.31 20.78 12.10
N GLU A 269 -3.52 21.25 11.81
CA GLU A 269 -4.41 21.83 12.84
C GLU A 269 -4.84 20.76 13.85
N GLN A 270 -4.91 19.49 13.42
CA GLN A 270 -5.21 18.35 14.27
C GLN A 270 -4.12 18.15 15.34
N PHE A 271 -2.84 18.28 15.00
CA PHE A 271 -1.77 18.20 16.00
C PHE A 271 -1.90 19.30 17.05
N THR A 272 -2.21 20.52 16.63
CA THR A 272 -2.47 21.63 17.55
C THR A 272 -3.70 21.35 18.42
N ALA A 273 -4.76 20.80 17.84
CA ALA A 273 -5.98 20.40 18.56
C ALA A 273 -5.76 19.22 19.53
N THR A 274 -4.70 18.43 19.37
CA THR A 274 -4.30 17.40 20.36
C THR A 274 -3.53 17.97 21.55
N ASP A 275 -3.40 19.29 21.67
CA ASP A 275 -2.50 19.96 22.61
C ASP A 275 -1.04 19.52 22.43
N LYS A 276 -0.63 19.42 21.15
CA LYS A 276 0.71 18.97 20.74
C LYS A 276 1.09 17.63 21.40
N TYR A 277 0.21 16.63 21.29
CA TYR A 277 0.39 15.34 21.97
C TYR A 277 1.77 14.71 21.69
N ARG A 278 2.46 14.31 22.77
CA ARG A 278 3.83 13.72 22.75
C ARG A 278 4.90 14.57 22.06
N ARG A 279 4.75 15.90 22.11
CA ARG A 279 5.73 16.87 21.61
C ARG A 279 7.14 16.60 22.12
N ASP A 280 7.29 16.40 23.42
CA ASP A 280 8.61 16.26 24.06
C ASP A 280 9.32 14.98 23.57
N GLU A 281 8.59 13.88 23.39
CA GLU A 281 9.18 12.66 22.84
C GLU A 281 9.55 12.79 21.36
N ILE A 282 8.77 13.54 20.57
CA ILE A 282 9.13 13.86 19.18
C ILE A 282 10.44 14.66 19.16
N LEU A 283 10.58 15.65 20.04
CA LEU A 283 11.80 16.45 20.16
C LEU A 283 13.01 15.59 20.55
N ILE A 284 12.88 14.73 21.57
CA ILE A 284 13.93 13.82 22.01
C ILE A 284 14.33 12.86 20.88
N MET A 285 13.36 12.31 20.15
CA MET A 285 13.61 11.43 19.01
C MET A 285 14.40 12.16 17.91
N LEU A 286 13.99 13.38 17.55
CA LEU A 286 14.66 14.19 16.52
C LEU A 286 16.09 14.57 16.93
N GLN A 287 16.29 15.01 18.17
CA GLN A 287 17.61 15.31 18.73
C GLN A 287 18.49 14.05 18.74
N GLY A 288 17.93 12.89 19.07
CA GLY A 288 18.61 11.60 18.99
C GLY A 288 19.09 11.26 17.58
N PHE A 289 18.27 11.50 16.55
CA PHE A 289 18.70 11.30 15.16
C PHE A 289 19.81 12.25 14.72
N VAL A 290 19.71 13.54 15.08
CA VAL A 290 20.73 14.53 14.77
C VAL A 290 22.05 14.18 15.47
N HIS A 291 22.02 13.83 16.76
CA HIS A 291 23.20 13.44 17.52
C HIS A 291 23.88 12.19 16.95
N ARG A 292 23.10 11.12 16.68
CA ARG A 292 23.63 9.90 16.03
C ARG A 292 24.25 10.20 14.67
N ALA A 293 23.67 11.12 13.91
CA ALA A 293 24.23 11.52 12.63
C ALA A 293 25.56 12.26 12.77
N SER A 294 25.68 13.15 13.76
CA SER A 294 26.94 13.86 14.05
C SER A 294 28.07 12.88 14.37
N VAL A 295 27.82 11.88 15.20
CA VAL A 295 28.81 10.83 15.54
C VAL A 295 29.19 10.00 14.30
N ASN A 296 28.21 9.60 13.48
CA ASN A 296 28.48 8.79 12.29
C ASN A 296 29.20 9.56 11.16
N ILE A 297 29.05 10.88 11.06
CA ILE A 297 29.82 11.70 10.10
C ILE A 297 31.30 11.72 10.47
N GLU A 298 31.63 11.78 11.77
CA GLU A 298 33.02 11.69 12.26
C GLU A 298 33.65 10.32 11.97
N GLU A 299 32.85 9.25 11.97
CA GLU A 299 33.29 7.89 11.61
C GLU A 299 33.38 7.67 10.09
N ALA A 300 32.44 8.20 9.31
CA ALA A 300 32.40 8.06 7.84
C ALA A 300 33.53 8.83 7.13
N LEU A 301 34.08 9.90 7.74
CA LEU A 301 35.31 10.55 7.27
C LEU A 301 36.54 9.60 7.29
N LYS A 302 36.40 8.39 7.85
CA LYS A 302 37.41 7.34 7.89
C LYS A 302 37.11 6.11 7.00
N GLY A 303 36.03 6.10 6.20
CA GLY A 303 35.67 4.91 5.39
C GLY A 303 34.62 5.09 4.28
N SER A 304 34.72 4.24 3.25
CA SER A 304 34.03 4.21 1.93
C SER A 304 32.52 4.49 1.86
N ASN A 305 32.11 5.23 0.81
CA ASN A 305 30.73 5.53 0.43
C ASN A 305 29.95 4.28 -0.06
N THR A 306 28.83 3.94 0.57
CA THR A 306 27.93 2.83 0.19
C THR A 306 26.48 3.30 0.00
N VAL A 307 25.60 2.46 -0.56
CA VAL A 307 24.15 2.75 -0.77
C VAL A 307 23.44 3.15 0.52
N ASN A 308 23.87 2.60 1.67
CA ASN A 308 23.37 2.96 2.99
C ASN A 308 23.58 4.44 3.32
N ASP A 309 24.54 5.12 2.67
CA ASP A 309 24.79 6.52 2.91
C ASP A 309 23.72 7.43 2.31
N SER A 310 23.02 7.01 1.24
CA SER A 310 21.91 7.78 0.68
C SER A 310 20.71 7.80 1.64
N VAL A 311 20.41 6.64 2.25
CA VAL A 311 19.33 6.50 3.24
C VAL A 311 19.66 7.32 4.49
N ARG A 312 20.88 7.17 5.03
CA ARG A 312 21.35 7.94 6.20
C ARG A 312 21.36 9.44 5.96
N LYS A 313 21.81 9.90 4.79
CA LYS A 313 21.74 11.32 4.39
C LYS A 313 20.30 11.84 4.35
N SER A 314 19.36 11.01 3.90
CA SER A 314 17.93 11.36 3.85
C SER A 314 17.34 11.46 5.26
N ILE A 315 17.63 10.50 6.14
CA ILE A 315 17.24 10.51 7.57
C ILE A 315 17.74 11.79 8.24
N LEU A 316 19.03 12.11 8.06
CA LEU A 316 19.63 13.32 8.62
C LEU A 316 18.95 14.58 8.11
N LYS A 317 18.80 14.70 6.79
CA LYS A 317 18.18 15.88 6.17
C LYS A 317 16.77 16.10 6.69
N LEU A 318 15.95 15.05 6.75
CA LEU A 318 14.57 15.13 7.23
C LEU A 318 14.53 15.51 8.72
N SER A 319 15.33 14.86 9.56
CA SER A 319 15.35 15.12 11.01
C SER A 319 15.82 16.54 11.32
N HIS A 320 16.90 16.99 10.68
CA HIS A 320 17.43 18.34 10.88
C HIS A 320 16.48 19.41 10.36
N THR A 321 15.85 19.18 9.20
CA THR A 321 14.85 20.10 8.64
C THR A 321 13.62 20.20 9.55
N ALA A 322 13.12 19.07 10.07
CA ALA A 322 12.00 19.06 10.99
C ALA A 322 12.34 19.80 12.29
N LEU A 323 13.51 19.54 12.87
CA LEU A 323 13.96 20.21 14.10
C LEU A 323 14.07 21.73 13.91
N LEU A 324 14.74 22.20 12.85
CA LEU A 324 14.90 23.64 12.61
C LEU A 324 13.58 24.34 12.29
N LYS A 325 12.72 23.69 11.52
CA LYS A 325 11.47 24.31 11.05
C LYS A 325 10.41 24.39 12.15
N HIS A 326 10.42 23.44 13.10
CA HIS A 326 9.34 23.28 14.07
C HIS A 326 9.81 23.46 15.52
N ILE A 327 11.01 24.00 15.75
CA ILE A 327 11.53 24.19 17.12
C ILE A 327 10.57 25.02 17.97
N ASP A 328 9.98 26.10 17.44
CA ASP A 328 9.01 26.93 18.17
C ASP A 328 7.69 26.19 18.50
N ILE A 329 7.38 25.13 17.75
CA ILE A 329 6.22 24.28 18.02
C ILE A 329 6.59 23.24 19.09
N LEU A 330 7.85 22.80 19.10
CA LEU A 330 8.38 21.72 19.92
C LEU A 330 8.96 22.18 21.28
N ASP A 331 9.39 23.44 21.40
CA ASP A 331 9.75 24.12 22.66
C ASP A 331 8.49 24.56 23.42
#